data_AF-A0A292YH08-F1
#
_entry.id   AF-A0A292YH08-F1
#
_cell.length_a   1.000
_cell.length_b   1.000
_cell.length_c   1.000
_cell.angle_alpha   90.00
_cell.angle_beta   90.00
_cell.angle_gamma   90.00
#
_symmetry.space_group_name_H-M   'P 1'
#
loop_
_entity.id
_entity.type
_entity.pdbx_description
1 polymer ?
#
loop_
_entity_poly.entity_id
_entity_poly.type
_entity_poly.pdbx_seq_one_letter_code
_entity_poly.pdbx_strand_id
1 'polypeptide(L)'
;MYIAIEGIDTAGKSTQIELLQKEFKNVLFIKEPGFTEFGKKIREIIFNDEISKKTELFLFLADRSETIEKVVKPNLDKNIISDRSVISGIAYAMEYFDFDLLVNLNKFATDSIFPNFVIILKLNKNTLEYRMSGKNHDNIEKRGLRYLLNIQDNIITTCNRLEIPYILIDASKPIDEIYFRIKKAISEYIK
;
A
#
# COMPACT_ATOMS: atom_id res chain seq x y z
N MET A 1 -15.94 -1.09 6.29
CA MET A 1 -14.73 -1.96 6.34
C MET A 1 -13.60 -1.28 5.58
N TYR A 2 -12.37 -1.26 6.10
CA TYR A 2 -11.20 -0.72 5.40
C TYR A 2 -10.20 -1.85 5.07
N ILE A 3 -10.00 -2.13 3.78
CA ILE A 3 -9.06 -3.14 3.28
C ILE A 3 -7.91 -2.44 2.54
N ALA A 4 -6.67 -2.84 2.80
CA ALA A 4 -5.51 -2.38 2.02
C ALA A 4 -5.01 -3.49 1.09
N ILE A 5 -4.74 -3.15 -0.16
CA ILE A 5 -4.01 -4.02 -1.10
C ILE A 5 -2.56 -3.55 -1.10
N GLU A 6 -1.69 -4.42 -0.62
CA GLU A 6 -0.26 -4.17 -0.41
C GLU A 6 0.59 -5.06 -1.31
N GLY A 7 1.85 -4.67 -1.47
CA GLY A 7 2.82 -5.38 -2.29
C GLY A 7 3.86 -4.41 -2.82
N ILE A 8 5.02 -4.95 -3.19
CA ILE A 8 6.10 -4.15 -3.77
C ILE A 8 5.72 -3.64 -5.16
N ASP A 9 6.52 -2.73 -5.68
CA ASP A 9 6.34 -2.26 -7.05
C ASP A 9 6.46 -3.44 -8.03
N THR A 10 5.75 -3.34 -9.16
CA THR A 10 5.55 -4.42 -10.15
C THR A 10 4.74 -5.65 -9.69
N ALA A 11 4.23 -5.70 -8.46
CA ALA A 11 3.41 -6.83 -7.99
C ALA A 11 2.04 -6.98 -8.70
N GLY A 12 1.60 -5.98 -9.47
CA GLY A 12 0.35 -6.03 -10.24
C GLY A 12 -0.87 -5.45 -9.52
N LYS A 13 -0.68 -4.68 -8.44
CA LYS A 13 -1.75 -4.06 -7.66
C LYS A 13 -2.73 -3.26 -8.53
N SER A 14 -2.22 -2.35 -9.36
CA SER A 14 -3.06 -1.47 -10.19
C SER A 14 -3.94 -2.26 -11.14
N THR A 15 -3.41 -3.31 -11.79
CA THR A 15 -4.19 -4.22 -12.65
C THR A 15 -5.33 -4.89 -11.88
N GLN A 16 -5.06 -5.37 -10.66
CA GLN A 16 -6.07 -6.01 -9.84
C GLN A 16 -7.14 -5.02 -9.37
N ILE A 17 -6.74 -3.82 -8.97
CA ILE A 17 -7.65 -2.76 -8.54
C ILE A 17 -8.59 -2.33 -9.67
N GLU A 18 -8.08 -2.17 -10.89
CA GLU A 18 -8.92 -1.85 -12.06
C GLU A 18 -9.99 -2.92 -12.34
N LEU A 19 -9.67 -4.21 -12.14
CA LEU A 19 -10.65 -5.29 -12.26
C LEU A 19 -11.66 -5.25 -11.12
N LEU A 20 -11.22 -5.03 -9.88
CA LEU A 20 -12.09 -4.98 -8.70
C LEU A 20 -13.04 -3.79 -8.73
N GLN A 21 -12.63 -2.64 -9.26
CA GLN A 21 -13.50 -1.48 -9.48
C GLN A 21 -14.66 -1.76 -10.47
N LYS A 22 -14.49 -2.75 -11.36
CA LYS A 22 -15.57 -3.17 -12.27
C LYS A 22 -16.61 -4.02 -11.54
N GLU A 23 -16.19 -4.80 -10.55
CA GLU A 23 -17.05 -5.68 -9.77
C GLU A 23 -17.74 -4.95 -8.60
N PHE A 24 -16.96 -4.27 -7.77
CA PHE A 24 -17.41 -3.73 -6.49
C PHE A 24 -17.84 -2.26 -6.61
N LYS A 25 -18.98 -2.00 -7.26
CA LYS A 25 -19.45 -0.63 -7.55
C LYS A 25 -19.78 0.24 -6.34
N ASN A 26 -20.11 -0.37 -5.21
CA ASN A 26 -20.46 0.34 -3.97
C ASN A 26 -19.27 0.52 -3.02
N VAL A 27 -18.07 0.13 -3.43
CA VAL A 27 -16.84 0.26 -2.63
C VAL A 27 -16.10 1.53 -3.03
N LEU A 28 -15.65 2.29 -2.05
CA LEU A 28 -14.79 3.44 -2.26
C LEU A 28 -13.34 2.97 -2.46
N PHE A 29 -12.82 3.13 -3.67
CA PHE A 29 -11.41 2.84 -3.96
C PHE A 29 -10.56 4.08 -3.78
N ILE A 30 -9.52 3.99 -2.96
CA ILE A 30 -8.56 5.06 -2.70
C ILE A 30 -7.12 4.59 -2.99
N LYS A 31 -6.13 5.49 -2.91
CA LYS A 31 -4.71 5.15 -3.08
C LYS A 31 -3.81 6.03 -2.24
N GLU A 32 -2.72 5.48 -1.73
CA GLU A 32 -1.72 6.25 -0.99
C GLU A 32 -0.31 6.03 -1.56
N PRO A 33 0.50 7.09 -1.77
CA PRO A 33 0.13 8.49 -1.69
C PRO A 33 -0.62 8.97 -2.94
N GLY A 34 -1.34 10.08 -2.82
CA GLY A 34 -1.83 10.85 -3.96
C GLY A 34 -3.27 10.63 -4.37
N PHE A 35 -4.16 10.33 -3.42
CA PHE A 35 -5.60 10.29 -3.71
C PHE A 35 -6.22 11.69 -3.81
N THR A 36 -5.89 12.61 -2.90
CA THR A 36 -6.41 13.98 -2.89
C THR A 36 -5.62 14.91 -3.82
N GLU A 37 -6.17 16.07 -4.19
CA GLU A 37 -5.42 17.07 -5.00
C GLU A 37 -4.15 17.55 -4.30
N PHE A 38 -4.20 17.69 -2.97
CA PHE A 38 -3.01 17.99 -2.17
C PHE A 38 -2.02 16.81 -2.16
N GLY A 39 -2.54 15.60 -1.96
CA GLY A 39 -1.75 14.38 -2.00
C GLY A 39 -1.03 14.17 -3.34
N LYS A 40 -1.65 14.55 -4.47
CA LYS A 40 -1.01 14.49 -5.80
C LYS A 40 0.25 15.36 -5.86
N LYS A 41 0.21 16.56 -5.27
CA LYS A 41 1.37 17.46 -5.18
C LYS A 41 2.46 16.87 -4.29
N ILE A 42 2.08 16.30 -3.15
CA ILE A 42 3.02 15.58 -2.27
C ILE A 42 3.69 14.43 -3.03
N ARG A 43 2.88 13.63 -3.74
CA ARG A 43 3.35 12.50 -4.52
C ARG A 43 4.40 12.94 -5.55
N GLU A 44 4.15 14.03 -6.26
CA GLU A 44 5.09 14.58 -7.23
C GLU A 44 6.45 14.90 -6.59
N ILE A 45 6.46 15.58 -5.44
CA ILE A 45 7.68 15.91 -4.69
C ILE A 45 8.43 14.63 -4.27
N ILE A 46 7.74 13.66 -3.67
CA ILE A 46 8.35 12.41 -3.17
C ILE A 46 9.08 11.66 -4.30
N PHE A 47 8.51 11.63 -5.50
CA PHE A 47 9.05 10.82 -6.59
C PHE A 47 10.05 11.58 -7.49
N ASN A 48 10.02 12.91 -7.51
CA ASN A 48 10.83 13.71 -8.42
C ASN A 48 12.00 14.44 -7.74
N ASP A 49 11.89 14.76 -6.45
CA ASP A 49 12.90 15.55 -5.73
C ASP A 49 13.81 14.68 -4.87
N GLU A 50 15.06 15.11 -4.72
CA GLU A 50 15.98 14.55 -3.73
C GLU A 50 15.73 15.19 -2.36
N ILE A 51 15.14 14.43 -1.45
CA ILE A 51 14.79 14.87 -0.10
C ILE A 51 15.35 13.94 0.97
N SER A 52 15.52 14.46 2.19
CA SER A 52 15.96 13.65 3.32
C SER A 52 14.92 12.57 3.68
N LYS A 53 15.36 11.44 4.25
CA LYS A 53 14.44 10.36 4.68
C LYS A 53 13.39 10.81 5.71
N LYS A 54 13.76 11.77 6.56
CA LYS A 54 12.83 12.33 7.55
C LYS A 54 11.77 13.19 6.87
N THR A 55 12.16 13.98 5.85
CA THR A 55 11.22 14.74 5.01
C THR A 55 10.30 13.81 4.22
N GLU A 56 10.84 12.76 3.59
CA GLU A 56 10.07 11.73 2.87
C GLU A 56 9.00 11.10 3.78
N LEU A 57 9.37 10.70 5.00
CA LEU A 57 8.44 10.19 6.01
C LEU A 57 7.32 11.20 6.35
N PHE A 58 7.66 12.46 6.64
CA PHE A 58 6.66 13.47 6.98
C PHE A 58 5.72 13.79 5.81
N LEU A 59 6.21 13.76 4.57
CA LEU A 59 5.36 13.96 3.39
C LEU A 59 4.37 12.80 3.22
N PHE A 60 4.81 11.55 3.38
CA PHE A 60 3.89 10.41 3.40
C PHE A 60 2.85 10.50 4.53
N LEU A 61 3.25 10.96 5.72
CA LEU A 61 2.32 11.17 6.84
C LEU A 61 1.32 12.30 6.55
N ALA A 62 1.75 13.38 5.90
CA ALA A 62 0.89 14.50 5.53
C ALA A 62 -0.16 14.10 4.48
N ASP A 63 0.24 13.37 3.43
CA ASP A 63 -0.69 12.84 2.43
C ASP A 63 -1.72 11.88 3.06
N ARG A 64 -1.25 11.00 3.95
CA ARG A 64 -2.12 10.05 4.64
C ARG A 64 -3.10 10.78 5.57
N SER A 65 -2.62 11.75 6.35
CA SER A 65 -3.48 12.53 7.24
C SER A 65 -4.57 13.27 6.47
N GLU A 66 -4.23 13.90 5.35
CA GLU A 66 -5.22 14.55 4.47
C GLU A 66 -6.22 13.54 3.90
N THR A 67 -5.76 12.37 3.46
CA THR A 67 -6.62 11.31 2.92
C THR A 67 -7.58 10.77 3.99
N ILE A 68 -7.08 10.55 5.22
CA ILE A 68 -7.93 10.12 6.33
C ILE A 68 -9.00 11.17 6.64
N GLU A 69 -8.60 12.42 6.79
CA GLU A 69 -9.50 13.51 7.19
C GLU A 69 -10.56 13.82 6.13
N LYS A 70 -10.16 13.93 4.85
CA LYS A 70 -11.05 14.37 3.78
C LYS A 70 -11.83 13.26 3.11
N VAL A 71 -11.39 12.00 3.25
CA VAL A 71 -11.93 10.89 2.45
C VAL A 71 -12.37 9.74 3.31
N VAL A 72 -11.50 9.21 4.18
CA VAL A 72 -11.85 8.01 4.95
C VAL A 72 -12.87 8.32 6.05
N LYS A 73 -12.62 9.34 6.89
CA LYS A 73 -13.54 9.71 7.98
C LYS A 73 -14.96 10.03 7.50
N PRO A 74 -15.18 10.80 6.41
CA PRO A 74 -16.52 11.06 5.90
C PRO A 74 -17.23 9.84 5.30
N ASN A 75 -16.53 8.72 5.09
CA ASN A 75 -17.06 7.52 4.43
C ASN A 75 -16.87 6.25 5.29
N LEU A 76 -16.81 6.37 6.62
CA LEU A 76 -16.64 5.22 7.53
C LEU A 76 -17.80 4.23 7.49
N ASP A 77 -18.98 4.67 7.06
CA ASP A 77 -20.17 3.85 6.81
C ASP A 77 -20.04 2.98 5.54
N LYS A 78 -19.08 3.29 4.67
CA LYS A 78 -18.83 2.55 3.43
C LYS A 78 -17.71 1.53 3.59
N ASN A 79 -17.62 0.67 2.59
CA ASN A 79 -16.45 -0.17 2.42
C ASN A 79 -15.40 0.56 1.59
N ILE A 80 -14.16 0.52 2.04
CA ILE A 80 -13.02 1.22 1.48
C ILE A 80 -11.95 0.19 1.10
N ILE A 81 -11.46 0.26 -0.13
CA ILE A 81 -10.28 -0.50 -0.58
C ILE A 81 -9.20 0.48 -0.99
N SER A 82 -8.00 0.36 -0.43
CA SER A 82 -6.88 1.25 -0.75
C SER A 82 -5.75 0.54 -1.50
N ASP A 83 -5.23 1.17 -2.56
CA ASP A 83 -3.90 0.86 -3.09
C ASP A 83 -2.85 1.40 -2.12
N ARG A 84 -2.20 0.49 -1.38
CA ARG A 84 -1.31 0.80 -0.25
C ARG A 84 -2.00 1.53 0.91
N SER A 85 -1.31 1.61 2.04
CA SER A 85 -1.80 2.20 3.28
C SER A 85 -0.64 2.52 4.23
N VAL A 86 -0.95 2.69 5.52
CA VAL A 86 0.02 2.71 6.62
C VAL A 86 1.03 1.56 6.58
N ILE A 87 0.64 0.38 6.08
CA ILE A 87 1.51 -0.80 6.03
C ILE A 87 2.72 -0.53 5.13
N SER A 88 2.49 -0.07 3.90
CA SER A 88 3.57 0.42 3.02
C SER A 88 4.36 1.55 3.68
N GLY A 89 3.69 2.53 4.29
CA GLY A 89 4.37 3.67 4.94
C GLY A 89 5.40 3.24 5.99
N ILE A 90 5.03 2.30 6.87
CA ILE A 90 5.93 1.75 7.88
C ILE A 90 6.99 0.87 7.23
N ALA A 91 6.60 -0.06 6.36
CA ALA A 91 7.52 -1.03 5.76
C ALA A 91 8.69 -0.40 5.00
N TYR A 92 8.44 0.68 4.26
CA TYR A 92 9.48 1.45 3.55
C TYR A 92 10.36 2.27 4.50
N ALA A 93 9.81 2.75 5.62
CA ALA A 93 10.51 3.61 6.56
C ALA A 93 11.32 2.84 7.63
N MET A 94 11.00 1.55 7.85
CA MET A 94 11.67 0.67 8.83
C MET A 94 13.17 0.50 8.59
N GLU A 95 13.66 0.74 7.37
CA GLU A 95 15.11 0.73 7.09
C GLU A 95 15.86 1.87 7.79
N TYR A 96 15.18 2.99 8.06
CA TYR A 96 15.81 4.23 8.51
C TYR A 96 15.39 4.64 9.92
N PHE A 97 14.26 4.13 10.42
CA PHE A 97 13.65 4.59 11.66
C PHE A 97 13.13 3.42 12.50
N ASP A 98 13.11 3.63 13.81
CA ASP A 98 12.55 2.68 14.76
C ASP A 98 11.05 2.43 14.50
N PHE A 99 10.63 1.17 14.63
CA PHE A 99 9.26 0.77 14.33
C PHE A 99 8.25 1.43 15.26
N ASP A 100 8.51 1.50 16.56
CA ASP A 100 7.53 2.02 17.52
C ASP A 100 7.34 3.53 17.31
N LEU A 101 8.42 4.24 16.94
CA LEU A 101 8.33 5.62 16.46
C LEU A 101 7.42 5.72 15.21
N LEU A 102 7.63 4.87 14.21
CA LEU A 102 6.82 4.88 12.99
C LEU A 102 5.35 4.59 13.27
N VAL A 103 5.05 3.65 14.16
CA VAL A 103 3.67 3.35 14.58
C VAL A 103 3.04 4.56 15.26
N ASN A 104 3.75 5.21 16.19
CA ASN A 104 3.21 6.37 16.90
C ASN A 104 2.93 7.54 15.97
N LEU A 105 3.84 7.83 15.03
CA LEU A 105 3.64 8.87 14.02
C LEU A 105 2.44 8.56 13.12
N ASN A 106 2.28 7.31 12.70
CA ASN A 106 1.15 6.91 11.87
C ASN A 106 -0.18 6.92 12.64
N LYS A 107 -0.20 6.49 13.90
CA LYS A 107 -1.38 6.61 14.76
C LYS A 107 -1.81 8.06 14.90
N PHE A 108 -0.86 8.96 15.12
CA PHE A 108 -1.13 10.40 15.17
C PHE A 108 -1.67 10.93 13.83
N ALA A 109 -1.03 10.59 12.71
CA ALA A 109 -1.44 11.08 11.40
C ALA A 109 -2.83 10.56 10.96
N THR A 110 -3.25 9.39 11.46
CA THR A 110 -4.46 8.69 10.99
C THR A 110 -5.58 8.64 12.03
N ASP A 111 -5.41 9.26 13.19
CA ASP A 111 -6.27 9.04 14.37
C ASP A 111 -6.49 7.56 14.69
N SER A 112 -5.43 6.76 14.51
CA SER A 112 -5.43 5.30 14.65
C SER A 112 -6.38 4.55 13.70
N ILE A 113 -6.84 5.19 12.63
CA ILE A 113 -7.64 4.55 11.59
C ILE A 113 -6.70 3.77 10.66
N PHE A 114 -6.56 2.47 10.94
CA PHE A 114 -5.76 1.52 10.16
C PHE A 114 -6.66 0.58 9.34
N PRO A 115 -6.13 -0.06 8.29
CA PRO A 115 -6.87 -1.11 7.59
C PRO A 115 -7.23 -2.24 8.56
N ASN A 116 -8.45 -2.73 8.44
CA ASN A 116 -8.96 -3.87 9.19
C ASN A 116 -8.43 -5.20 8.64
N PHE A 117 -8.06 -5.23 7.35
CA PHE A 117 -7.55 -6.42 6.68
C PHE A 117 -6.61 -6.02 5.54
N VAL A 118 -5.58 -6.83 5.30
CA VAL A 118 -4.55 -6.55 4.29
C VAL A 118 -4.44 -7.72 3.30
N ILE A 119 -4.43 -7.40 2.01
CA ILE A 119 -4.18 -8.36 0.94
C ILE A 119 -2.79 -8.08 0.38
N ILE A 120 -1.84 -9.00 0.59
CA ILE A 120 -0.45 -8.81 0.17
C ILE A 120 -0.20 -9.61 -1.11
N LEU A 121 0.13 -8.90 -2.18
CA LEU A 121 0.61 -9.48 -3.44
C LEU A 121 2.13 -9.74 -3.32
N LYS A 122 2.49 -11.02 -3.16
CA LYS A 122 3.86 -11.46 -2.91
C LYS A 122 4.52 -11.95 -4.19
N LEU A 123 5.66 -11.38 -4.56
CA LEU A 123 6.51 -11.86 -5.64
C LEU A 123 7.64 -12.74 -5.11
N ASN A 124 8.02 -13.74 -5.92
CA ASN A 124 9.31 -14.40 -5.78
C ASN A 124 10.39 -13.60 -6.53
N LYS A 125 11.65 -13.88 -6.21
CA LYS A 125 12.82 -13.20 -6.79
C LYS A 125 12.83 -13.23 -8.32
N ASN A 126 12.65 -14.40 -8.92
CA ASN A 126 12.74 -14.58 -10.37
C ASN A 126 11.66 -13.77 -11.12
N THR A 127 10.43 -13.76 -10.60
CA THR A 127 9.33 -12.97 -11.18
C THR A 127 9.59 -11.47 -11.03
N LEU A 128 10.14 -11.02 -9.90
CA LEU A 128 10.51 -9.62 -9.70
C LEU A 128 11.61 -9.20 -10.70
N GLU A 129 12.66 -10.01 -10.86
CA GLU A 129 13.73 -9.77 -11.86
C GLU A 129 13.15 -9.60 -13.26
N TYR A 130 12.27 -10.51 -13.67
CA TYR A 130 11.62 -10.47 -14.97
C TYR A 130 10.74 -9.22 -15.17
N ARG A 131 9.98 -8.80 -14.16
CA ARG A 131 9.09 -7.63 -14.28
C ARG A 131 9.83 -6.30 -14.25
N MET A 132 10.97 -6.24 -13.55
CA MET A 132 11.79 -5.03 -13.50
C MET A 132 12.48 -4.75 -14.83
N SER A 133 12.92 -5.78 -15.58
CA SER A 133 13.65 -5.59 -16.84
C SER A 133 12.87 -4.90 -17.97
N GLY A 134 11.54 -4.75 -17.83
CA GLY A 134 10.65 -4.20 -18.84
C GLY A 134 10.24 -2.73 -18.65
N LYS A 135 10.76 -1.98 -17.68
CA LYS A 135 10.29 -0.61 -17.36
C LYS A 135 11.39 0.39 -17.01
N ASN A 136 11.11 1.68 -17.23
CA ASN A 136 11.86 2.78 -16.62
C ASN A 136 11.47 2.90 -15.14
N HIS A 137 12.47 2.95 -14.27
CA HIS A 137 12.31 2.89 -12.82
C HIS A 137 12.26 4.28 -12.17
N ASP A 138 11.37 4.45 -11.19
CA ASP A 138 11.37 5.63 -10.33
C ASP A 138 12.53 5.58 -9.30
N ASN A 139 12.70 6.64 -8.51
CA ASN A 139 13.79 6.75 -7.55
C ASN A 139 13.74 5.72 -6.40
N ILE A 140 12.59 5.09 -6.16
CA ILE A 140 12.43 4.03 -5.17
C ILE A 140 12.81 2.68 -5.80
N GLU A 141 12.35 2.41 -7.01
CA GLU A 141 12.63 1.18 -7.75
C GLU A 141 14.12 1.06 -8.13
N LYS A 142 14.81 2.18 -8.37
CA LYS A 142 16.27 2.22 -8.61
C LYS A 142 17.12 1.69 -7.44
N ARG A 143 16.55 1.54 -6.23
CA ARG A 143 17.26 0.98 -5.06
C ARG A 143 17.53 -0.53 -5.20
N GLY A 144 16.94 -1.19 -6.21
CA GLY A 144 17.31 -2.52 -6.66
C GLY A 144 16.51 -3.67 -6.04
N LEU A 145 16.72 -4.87 -6.59
CA LEU A 145 15.92 -6.05 -6.26
C LEU A 145 15.98 -6.46 -4.77
N ARG A 146 17.18 -6.45 -4.18
CA ARG A 146 17.35 -6.84 -2.77
C ARG A 146 16.58 -5.91 -1.84
N TYR A 147 16.56 -4.62 -2.16
CA TYR A 147 15.80 -3.62 -1.42
C TYR A 147 14.30 -3.93 -1.50
N LEU A 148 13.75 -4.16 -2.71
CA LEU A 148 12.33 -4.48 -2.85
C LEU A 148 11.94 -5.77 -2.12
N LEU A 149 12.75 -6.83 -2.18
CA LEU A 149 12.47 -8.05 -1.42
C LEU A 149 12.47 -7.79 0.09
N ASN A 150 13.38 -6.97 0.60
CA ASN A 150 13.39 -6.57 2.00
C ASN A 150 12.13 -5.78 2.39
N ILE A 151 11.66 -4.87 1.53
CA ILE A 151 10.40 -4.15 1.74
C ILE A 151 9.21 -5.12 1.79
N GLN A 152 9.18 -6.14 0.94
CA GLN A 152 8.13 -7.15 0.98
C GLN A 152 8.07 -7.88 2.33
N ASP A 153 9.23 -8.23 2.88
CA ASP A 153 9.31 -8.87 4.20
C ASP A 153 8.92 -7.89 5.32
N ASN A 154 9.25 -6.60 5.17
CA ASN A 154 8.81 -5.55 6.10
C ASN A 154 7.30 -5.32 6.07
N ILE A 155 6.63 -5.44 4.91
CA ILE A 155 5.15 -5.37 4.81
C ILE A 155 4.53 -6.46 5.68
N ILE A 156 5.01 -7.70 5.56
CA ILE A 156 4.54 -8.85 6.34
C ILE A 156 4.83 -8.63 7.83
N THR A 157 6.05 -8.20 8.17
CA THR A 157 6.46 -7.88 9.54
C THR A 157 5.58 -6.80 10.16
N THR A 158 5.23 -5.78 9.38
CA THR A 158 4.36 -4.68 9.84
C THR A 158 2.96 -5.19 10.17
N CYS A 159 2.34 -6.01 9.30
CA CYS A 159 1.05 -6.61 9.60
C CYS A 159 1.09 -7.45 10.88
N ASN A 160 2.13 -8.28 11.05
CA ASN A 160 2.31 -9.11 12.25
C ASN A 160 2.44 -8.25 13.52
N ARG A 161 3.29 -7.21 13.50
CA ARG A 161 3.54 -6.35 14.67
C ARG A 161 2.38 -5.42 15.01
N LEU A 162 1.56 -5.07 14.03
CA LEU A 162 0.31 -4.32 14.25
C LEU A 162 -0.89 -5.22 14.56
N GLU A 163 -0.71 -6.55 14.53
CA GLU A 163 -1.77 -7.54 14.70
C GLU A 163 -2.93 -7.37 13.70
N ILE A 164 -2.62 -6.88 12.49
CA ILE A 164 -3.60 -6.69 11.43
C ILE A 164 -3.69 -7.98 10.61
N PRO A 165 -4.87 -8.60 10.50
CA PRO A 165 -5.02 -9.84 9.75
C PRO A 165 -4.74 -9.60 8.26
N TYR A 166 -4.08 -10.58 7.63
CA TYR A 166 -3.71 -10.48 6.22
C TYR A 166 -3.73 -11.83 5.52
N ILE A 167 -3.77 -11.78 4.18
CA ILE A 167 -3.53 -12.94 3.32
C ILE A 167 -2.37 -12.68 2.37
N LEU A 168 -1.66 -13.76 2.05
CA LEU A 168 -0.63 -13.76 1.01
C LEU A 168 -1.21 -14.36 -0.28
N ILE A 169 -1.08 -13.60 -1.37
CA ILE A 169 -1.42 -14.05 -2.72
C ILE A 169 -0.14 -14.07 -3.56
N ASP A 170 0.12 -15.21 -4.18
CA ASP A 170 1.26 -15.37 -5.09
C ASP A 170 1.02 -14.54 -6.36
N ALA A 171 1.77 -13.45 -6.48
CA ALA A 171 1.65 -12.50 -7.57
C ALA A 171 2.35 -12.97 -8.85
N SER A 172 2.96 -14.16 -8.86
CA SER A 172 3.50 -14.81 -10.05
C SER A 172 2.44 -15.56 -10.87
N LYS A 173 1.23 -15.74 -10.32
CA LYS A 173 0.11 -16.41 -10.97
C LYS A 173 -0.53 -15.54 -12.08
N PRO A 174 -1.32 -16.14 -12.99
CA PRO A 174 -2.08 -15.39 -13.98
C PRO A 174 -3.01 -14.35 -13.34
N ILE A 175 -3.26 -13.26 -14.07
CA ILE A 175 -4.06 -12.11 -13.60
C ILE A 175 -5.43 -12.56 -13.08
N ASP A 176 -6.12 -13.46 -13.79
CA ASP A 176 -7.46 -13.93 -13.43
C ASP A 176 -7.47 -14.78 -12.17
N GLU A 177 -6.41 -15.58 -11.94
CA GLU A 177 -6.27 -16.38 -10.71
C GLU A 177 -6.06 -15.47 -9.50
N ILE A 178 -5.19 -14.46 -9.64
CA ILE A 178 -4.97 -13.44 -8.61
C ILE A 178 -6.28 -12.70 -8.33
N TYR A 179 -6.97 -12.25 -9.38
CA TYR A 179 -8.25 -11.55 -9.27
C TYR A 179 -9.30 -12.36 -8.52
N PHE A 180 -9.47 -13.63 -8.88
CA PHE A 180 -10.43 -14.51 -8.21
C PHE A 180 -10.12 -14.69 -6.73
N ARG A 181 -8.83 -14.85 -6.36
CA ARG A 181 -8.42 -14.95 -4.96
C ARG A 181 -8.67 -13.67 -4.18
N ILE A 182 -8.35 -12.50 -4.76
CA ILE A 182 -8.61 -11.20 -4.12
C ILE A 182 -10.12 -10.99 -3.96
N LYS A 183 -10.91 -11.23 -5.02
CA LYS A 183 -12.37 -11.10 -5.00
C LYS A 183 -12.98 -11.96 -3.92
N LYS A 184 -12.59 -13.24 -3.85
CA LYS A 184 -13.08 -14.17 -2.81
C LYS A 184 -12.79 -13.63 -1.42
N ALA A 185 -11.55 -13.20 -1.16
CA ALA A 185 -11.17 -12.64 0.12
C ALA A 185 -12.01 -11.40 0.46
N ILE A 186 -12.15 -10.46 -0.47
CA ILE A 186 -12.95 -9.25 -0.24
C ILE A 186 -14.41 -9.58 0.10
N SER A 187 -15.03 -10.52 -0.62
CA SER A 187 -16.42 -10.93 -0.38
C SER A 187 -16.64 -11.61 0.98
N GLU A 188 -15.59 -12.11 1.63
CA GLU A 188 -15.68 -12.65 3.00
C GLU A 188 -15.74 -11.52 4.06
N TYR A 189 -15.23 -10.32 3.74
CA TYR A 189 -15.17 -9.16 4.66
C TYR A 189 -16.18 -8.06 4.34
N ILE A 190 -16.57 -7.93 3.08
CA ILE A 190 -17.54 -6.94 2.60
C ILE A 190 -18.86 -7.66 2.33
N LYS A 191 -19.90 -7.30 3.10
CA LYS A 191 -21.29 -7.71 2.85
C LYS A 191 -21.93 -6.90 1.73
#